data_AF-A0A6I3DT43-F1
#
_entry.id   AF-A0A6I3DT43-F1
#
_cell.length_a   1.000
_cell.length_b   1.000
_cell.length_c   1.000
_cell.angle_alpha   90.00
_cell.angle_beta   90.00
_cell.angle_gamma   90.00
#
_symmetry.space_group_name_H-M   'P 1'
#
loop_
_entity.id
_entity.type
_entity.pdbx_description
1 polymer ?
#
loop_
_entity_poly.entity_id
_entity_poly.type
_entity_poly.pdbx_seq_one_letter_code
_entity_poly.pdbx_strand_id
1 'polypeptide(L)'
;MSFGYKYGIPVDADLVVDVRFLPNPHWVPELRPLTGLDAEVSDYVVEQPRAREFLDRYSELLKFVADGYIHEGKRYVTIAVGCTGGKHRSVAMTEHLAARLVKEGVETLVLHRDLGRE
;
A
#
# COMPACT_ATOMS: atom_id res chain seq x y z
N MET A 1 5.77 -2.65 -0.04
CA MET A 1 5.63 -3.34 1.27
C MET A 1 4.49 -2.71 2.07
N SER A 2 3.60 -3.48 2.67
CA SER A 2 2.62 -2.97 3.63
C SER A 2 3.09 -3.14 5.08
N PHE A 3 2.73 -2.20 5.96
CA PHE A 3 3.09 -2.27 7.38
C PHE A 3 2.07 -1.60 8.32
N GLY A 4 2.19 -1.89 9.61
CA GLY A 4 1.46 -1.24 10.70
C GLY A 4 2.31 -0.23 11.46
N TYR A 5 1.85 1.02 11.55
CA TYR A 5 2.53 2.07 12.32
C TYR A 5 2.75 1.70 13.79
N LYS A 6 1.87 0.89 14.38
CA LYS A 6 2.04 0.42 15.76
C LYS A 6 3.25 -0.51 15.95
N TYR A 7 3.82 -1.02 14.85
CA TYR A 7 5.03 -1.84 14.83
C TYR A 7 6.27 -1.07 14.33
N GLY A 8 6.16 0.26 14.17
CA GLY A 8 7.24 1.12 13.70
C GLY A 8 7.38 1.18 12.17
N ILE A 9 8.00 2.24 11.66
CA ILE A 9 8.27 2.40 10.23
C ILE A 9 9.39 1.43 9.82
N PRO A 10 9.29 0.73 8.66
CA PRO A 10 10.40 -0.10 8.17
C PRO A 10 11.66 0.74 7.96
N VAL A 11 12.79 0.29 8.53
CA VAL A 11 14.07 1.04 8.50
C VAL A 11 14.69 1.12 7.11
N ASP A 12 14.28 0.21 6.23
CA ASP A 12 14.72 0.05 4.84
C ASP A 12 13.77 0.71 3.83
N ALA A 13 12.77 1.48 4.31
CA ALA A 13 11.86 2.21 3.43
C ALA A 13 12.53 3.46 2.85
N ASP A 14 12.51 3.59 1.52
CA ASP A 14 12.90 4.82 0.82
C ASP A 14 11.76 5.84 0.81
N LEU A 15 10.54 5.35 0.60
CA LEU A 15 9.32 6.15 0.61
C LEU A 15 8.33 5.54 1.60
N VAL A 16 7.70 6.40 2.40
CA VAL A 16 6.66 5.99 3.35
C VAL A 16 5.39 6.76 3.03
N VAL A 17 4.28 6.04 2.94
CA VAL A 17 2.96 6.61 2.65
C VAL A 17 1.94 6.18 3.68
N ASP A 18 1.24 7.16 4.25
CA ASP A 18 0.22 6.94 5.27
C ASP A 18 -1.18 6.85 4.66
N VAL A 19 -1.85 5.70 4.82
CA VAL A 19 -3.23 5.49 4.34
C VAL A 19 -4.25 5.47 5.48
N ARG A 20 -3.88 5.94 6.69
CA ARG A 20 -4.80 6.00 7.85
C ARG A 20 -5.97 6.97 7.67
N PHE A 21 -5.90 7.85 6.68
CA PHE A 21 -6.99 8.77 6.31
C PHE A 21 -8.16 8.06 5.60
N LEU A 22 -7.97 6.84 5.10
CA LEU A 22 -9.03 6.06 4.46
C LEU A 22 -10.00 5.45 5.50
N PRO A 23 -11.29 5.25 5.14
CA PRO A 23 -12.28 4.57 5.98
C PRO A 23 -11.74 3.25 6.52
N ASN A 24 -11.96 3.02 7.82
CA ASN A 24 -11.32 1.91 8.53
C ASN A 24 -12.21 0.66 8.56
N PRO A 25 -11.84 -0.44 7.87
CA PRO A 25 -12.64 -1.67 7.84
C PRO A 25 -12.83 -2.32 9.22
N HIS A 26 -11.95 -2.01 10.18
CA HIS A 26 -12.05 -2.52 11.55
C HIS A 26 -13.39 -2.24 12.25
N TRP A 27 -14.11 -1.18 11.83
CA TRP A 27 -15.40 -0.82 12.40
C TRP A 27 -16.58 -1.60 11.81
N VAL A 28 -16.35 -2.35 10.74
CA VAL A 28 -17.32 -3.25 10.12
C VAL A 28 -17.07 -4.65 10.69
N PRO A 29 -17.97 -5.20 11.54
CA PRO A 29 -17.75 -6.47 12.25
C PRO A 29 -17.36 -7.62 11.33
N GLU A 30 -17.96 -7.70 10.15
CA GLU A 30 -17.77 -8.76 9.16
C GLU A 30 -16.39 -8.67 8.48
N LEU A 31 -15.83 -7.45 8.36
CA LEU A 31 -14.53 -7.21 7.73
C LEU A 31 -13.36 -7.28 8.72
N ARG A 32 -13.63 -7.13 10.02
CA ARG A 32 -12.60 -7.16 11.07
C ARG A 32 -11.72 -8.43 11.06
N PRO A 33 -12.27 -9.66 10.95
CA PRO A 33 -11.45 -10.86 10.93
C PRO A 33 -10.64 -11.01 9.63
N LEU A 34 -11.14 -10.46 8.52
CA LEU A 34 -10.52 -10.50 7.20
C LEU A 34 -9.30 -9.59 7.09
N THR A 35 -8.55 -9.72 6.01
CA THR A 35 -7.31 -9.01 5.66
C THR A 35 -7.49 -8.23 4.36
N GLY A 36 -6.57 -7.32 4.04
CA GLY A 36 -6.62 -6.60 2.76
C GLY A 36 -6.39 -7.46 1.51
N LEU A 37 -6.10 -8.76 1.66
CA LEU A 37 -6.04 -9.74 0.57
C LEU A 37 -7.43 -10.33 0.25
N ASP A 38 -8.35 -10.28 1.21
CA ASP A 38 -9.72 -10.74 1.01
C ASP A 38 -10.50 -9.71 0.21
N ALA A 39 -11.27 -10.18 -0.79
CA ALA A 39 -11.98 -9.32 -1.73
C ALA A 39 -12.90 -8.32 -1.01
N GLU A 40 -13.61 -8.76 0.03
CA GLU A 40 -14.53 -7.93 0.80
C GLU A 40 -13.84 -6.72 1.47
N VAL A 41 -12.62 -6.90 1.97
CA VAL A 41 -11.85 -5.80 2.57
C VAL A 41 -11.21 -4.96 1.48
N SER A 42 -10.63 -5.59 0.47
CA SER A 42 -10.02 -4.90 -0.68
C SER A 42 -11.04 -3.94 -1.29
N ASP A 43 -12.21 -4.45 -1.68
CA ASP A 43 -13.29 -3.69 -2.30
C ASP A 43 -13.78 -2.58 -1.37
N TYR A 44 -14.05 -2.88 -0.09
CA TYR A 44 -14.43 -1.85 0.88
C TYR A 44 -13.44 -0.68 0.94
N VAL A 45 -12.13 -0.95 0.83
CA VAL A 45 -11.08 0.07 0.87
C VAL A 45 -10.98 0.82 -0.46
N VAL A 46 -10.91 0.12 -1.59
CA VAL A 46 -10.59 0.71 -2.90
C VAL A 46 -11.80 1.24 -3.65
N GLU A 47 -13.03 0.88 -3.27
CA GLU A 47 -14.23 1.48 -3.82
C GLU A 47 -14.50 2.89 -3.29
N GLN A 48 -13.80 3.29 -2.23
CA GLN A 48 -13.88 4.65 -1.69
C GLN A 48 -13.34 5.65 -2.74
N PRO A 49 -14.06 6.73 -3.05
CA PRO A 49 -13.61 7.72 -4.04
C PRO A 49 -12.20 8.27 -3.75
N ARG A 50 -11.91 8.54 -2.48
CA ARG A 50 -10.58 9.01 -2.05
C ARG A 50 -9.48 7.96 -2.20
N ALA A 51 -9.80 6.67 -2.08
CA ALA A 51 -8.80 5.61 -2.28
C ALA A 51 -8.41 5.49 -3.74
N ARG A 52 -9.39 5.53 -4.65
CA ARG A 52 -9.15 5.51 -6.11
C ARG A 52 -8.33 6.71 -6.55
N GLU A 53 -8.75 7.91 -6.16
CA GLU A 53 -8.04 9.15 -6.47
C GLU A 53 -6.62 9.14 -5.90
N PHE A 54 -6.43 8.62 -4.68
CA PHE A 54 -5.12 8.47 -4.09
C PHE A 54 -4.23 7.52 -4.90
N LEU A 55 -4.75 6.36 -5.29
CA LEU A 55 -4.01 5.39 -6.11
C LEU A 55 -3.63 5.99 -7.46
N ASP A 56 -4.53 6.74 -8.11
CA ASP A 56 -4.28 7.41 -9.39
C ASP A 56 -3.10 8.38 -9.25
N ARG A 57 -3.23 9.36 -8.35
CA ARG A 57 -2.21 10.40 -8.15
C ARG A 57 -0.87 9.85 -7.65
N TYR A 58 -0.91 8.88 -6.74
CA TYR A 58 0.32 8.33 -6.17
C TYR A 58 1.05 7.43 -7.18
N SER A 59 0.33 6.71 -8.04
CA SER A 59 0.96 5.94 -9.13
C SER A 59 1.64 6.87 -10.14
N GLU A 60 1.01 7.99 -10.51
CA GLU A 60 1.63 9.01 -11.36
C GLU A 60 2.90 9.60 -10.73
N LEU A 61 2.86 9.90 -9.43
CA LEU A 61 4.04 10.37 -8.70
C LEU A 61 5.15 9.32 -8.71
N LEU A 62 4.82 8.06 -8.42
CA LEU A 62 5.81 6.98 -8.40
C LEU A 62 6.43 6.74 -9.76
N LYS A 63 5.67 6.90 -10.85
CA LYS A 63 6.22 6.86 -12.21
C LYS A 63 7.26 7.96 -12.43
N PHE A 64 6.91 9.21 -12.10
CA PHE A 64 7.83 10.34 -12.19
C PHE A 64 9.11 10.12 -11.36
N VAL A 65 8.97 9.63 -10.14
CA VAL A 65 10.11 9.38 -9.25
C VAL A 65 10.93 8.16 -9.71
N ALA A 66 10.30 7.11 -10.22
CA ALA A 66 10.96 5.92 -10.74
C ALA A 66 11.89 6.25 -11.91
N ASP A 67 11.46 7.10 -12.85
CA ASP A 67 12.30 7.56 -13.95
C ASP A 67 13.59 8.24 -13.43
N GLY A 68 13.46 9.08 -12.39
CA GLY A 68 14.60 9.71 -11.74
C GLY A 68 15.54 8.70 -11.06
N TYR A 69 15.00 7.70 -10.36
CA TYR A 69 15.82 6.66 -9.75
C TYR A 69 16.56 5.80 -10.77
N ILE A 70 15.92 5.46 -11.89
CA ILE A 70 16.54 4.71 -12.99
C ILE A 70 17.69 5.53 -13.58
N HIS A 71 17.49 6.83 -13.80
CA HIS A 71 18.53 7.72 -14.33
C HIS A 71 19.77 7.78 -13.43
N GLU A 72 19.58 7.87 -12.11
CA GLU A 72 20.66 7.88 -11.11
C GLU A 72 21.23 6.49 -10.80
N GLY A 73 20.78 5.44 -11.52
CA GLY A 73 21.29 4.07 -11.37
C GLY A 73 20.88 3.36 -10.08
N LYS A 74 19.85 3.85 -9.37
CA LYS A 74 19.31 3.19 -8.18
C LYS A 74 18.52 1.95 -8.59
N ARG A 75 18.96 0.77 -8.12
CA ARG A 75 18.43 -0.53 -8.55
C ARG A 75 17.14 -0.96 -7.86
N TYR A 76 16.92 -0.52 -6.63
CA TYR A 76 15.76 -0.92 -5.83
C TYR A 76 15.22 0.28 -5.07
N VAL A 77 13.90 0.33 -4.93
CA VAL A 77 13.18 1.34 -4.17
C VAL A 77 12.14 0.64 -3.31
N THR A 78 12.24 0.81 -2.00
CA THR A 78 11.27 0.25 -1.07
C THR A 78 10.21 1.27 -0.73
N ILE A 79 8.99 1.01 -1.19
CA ILE A 79 7.79 1.83 -0.89
C ILE A 79 7.02 1.15 0.23
N ALA A 80 6.92 1.82 1.38
CA ALA A 80 6.23 1.35 2.57
C ALA A 80 4.85 2.01 2.72
N VAL A 81 3.79 1.23 2.59
CA VAL A 81 2.40 1.69 2.75
C VAL A 81 1.92 1.35 4.16
N GLY A 82 1.59 2.37 4.94
CA GLY A 82 1.30 2.25 6.37
C GLY A 82 -0.16 2.46 6.73
N CYS A 83 -0.73 1.55 7.52
CA CYS A 83 -1.95 1.79 8.28
C CYS A 83 -1.69 1.55 9.78
N THR A 84 -2.69 1.61 10.66
CA THR A 84 -2.42 1.42 12.10
C THR A 84 -1.89 0.02 12.42
N GLY A 85 -2.59 -1.02 11.96
CA GLY A 85 -2.31 -2.41 12.34
C GLY A 85 -1.58 -3.26 11.30
N GLY A 86 -1.42 -2.78 10.06
CA GLY A 86 -0.74 -3.52 9.00
C GLY A 86 -1.56 -4.63 8.32
N LYS A 87 -2.86 -4.75 8.64
CA LYS A 87 -3.74 -5.85 8.19
C LYS A 87 -4.66 -5.52 7.01
N HIS A 88 -5.35 -4.37 7.06
CA HIS A 88 -6.44 -4.04 6.12
C HIS A 88 -6.03 -3.05 5.04
N ARG A 89 -6.14 -1.75 5.34
CA ARG A 89 -5.94 -0.64 4.39
C ARG A 89 -4.56 -0.68 3.72
N SER A 90 -3.50 -0.87 4.50
CA SER A 90 -2.14 -0.90 3.95
C SER A 90 -1.91 -2.06 3.00
N VAL A 91 -2.50 -3.23 3.30
CA VAL A 91 -2.37 -4.44 2.48
C VAL A 91 -3.10 -4.22 1.15
N ALA A 92 -4.38 -3.87 1.20
CA ALA A 92 -5.19 -3.59 0.01
C ALA A 92 -4.55 -2.50 -0.86
N MET A 93 -4.15 -1.37 -0.29
CA MET A 93 -3.54 -0.28 -1.06
C MET A 93 -2.18 -0.68 -1.66
N THR A 94 -1.41 -1.57 -1.02
CA THR A 94 -0.14 -2.05 -1.58
C THR A 94 -0.37 -2.93 -2.80
N GLU A 95 -1.33 -3.87 -2.74
CA GLU A 95 -1.69 -4.74 -3.87
C GLU A 95 -2.12 -3.93 -5.09
N HIS A 96 -3.03 -2.98 -4.89
CA HIS A 96 -3.55 -2.15 -5.99
C HIS A 96 -2.49 -1.21 -6.58
N LEU A 97 -1.60 -0.68 -5.75
CA LEU A 97 -0.50 0.15 -6.21
C LEU A 97 0.52 -0.67 -7.01
N ALA A 98 0.86 -1.88 -6.54
CA ALA A 98 1.76 -2.78 -7.24
C ALA A 98 1.19 -3.21 -8.60
N ALA A 99 -0.10 -3.56 -8.67
CA ALA A 99 -0.76 -3.91 -9.92
C ALA A 99 -0.69 -2.78 -10.98
N ARG A 100 -0.81 -1.52 -10.53
CA ARG A 100 -0.69 -0.34 -11.40
C ARG A 100 0.75 -0.14 -11.91
N LEU A 101 1.74 -0.27 -11.03
CA LEU A 101 3.16 -0.17 -11.41
C LEU A 101 3.57 -1.26 -12.40
N VAL A 102 3.13 -2.51 -12.18
CA VAL A 102 3.37 -3.62 -13.11
C VAL A 102 2.73 -3.34 -14.48
N LYS A 103 1.51 -2.80 -14.51
CA LYS A 103 0.84 -2.42 -15.77
C LYS A 103 1.60 -1.32 -16.54
N GLU A 104 2.31 -0.45 -15.82
CA GLU A 104 3.17 0.59 -16.40
C GLU A 104 4.59 0.07 -16.75
N GLY A 105 4.86 -1.23 -16.59
CA GLY A 105 6.13 -1.86 -16.94
C GLY A 105 7.22 -1.80 -15.86
N VAL A 106 6.87 -1.44 -14.62
CA VAL A 106 7.80 -1.41 -13.49
C VAL A 106 7.76 -2.76 -12.77
N GLU A 107 8.88 -3.48 -12.75
CA GLU A 107 9.03 -4.71 -11.98
C GLU A 107 8.80 -4.43 -10.49
N THR A 108 7.81 -5.10 -9.89
CA THR A 108 7.37 -4.81 -8.52
C THR A 108 7.22 -6.10 -7.72
N LEU A 109 7.77 -6.09 -6.51
CA LEU A 109 7.59 -7.14 -5.50
C LEU A 109 6.75 -6.63 -4.33
N VAL A 110 5.80 -7.45 -3.91
CA VAL A 110 4.90 -7.16 -2.78
C VAL A 110 5.34 -7.97 -1.56
N LEU A 111 5.36 -7.31 -0.40
CA LEU A 111 5.61 -7.92 0.90
C LEU A 111 4.66 -7.30 1.93
N HIS A 112 4.03 -8.12 2.78
CA HIS A 112 3.23 -7.64 3.90
C HIS A 112 3.93 -7.94 5.22
N ARG A 113 4.65 -6.95 5.76
CA ARG A 113 5.56 -7.13 6.90
C ARG A 113 4.85 -7.59 8.18
N ASP A 114 3.67 -7.04 8.42
CA ASP A 114 2.95 -7.20 9.68
C ASP A 114 1.64 -7.97 9.55
N LEU A 115 1.37 -8.55 8.37
CA LEU A 115 0.19 -9.39 8.18
C LEU A 115 0.31 -10.66 9.05
N GLY A 116 -0.72 -10.94 9.85
CA GLY A 116 -0.73 -12.01 10.85
C GLY A 116 -0.10 -11.60 12.20
N ARG A 117 0.37 -10.36 12.36
CA ARG A 117 0.93 -9.85 13.61
C ARG A 117 -0.01 -8.89 14.34
N GLU A 118 -1.07 -8.42 13.68
CA GLU A 118 -2.04 -7.41 14.12
C GLU A 118 -2.70 -7.62 15.49
#